data_AF-Q8BTM7-F1
#
_entry.id   AF-Q8BTM7-F1
#
_cell.length_a   1.000
_cell.length_b   1.000
_cell.length_c   1.000
_cell.angle_alpha   90.00
_cell.angle_beta   90.00
_cell.angle_gamma   90.00
#
_symmetry.space_group_name_H-M   'P 1'
#
loop_
_entity.id
_entity.type
_entity.pdbx_description
1 polymer ?
#
loop_
_entity_poly.entity_id
_entity_poly.type
_entity_poly.pdbx_seq_one_letter_code
_entity_poly.pdbx_strand_id
1 'polypeptide(L)'
;AMLRLLTWVIGTGSPRLQVLASDTLTALCASSSGEDGCAFAEQEEVDVLLAALQSPCASVRETALRGLMELRLVLPSPDTDEKSGLSLLRRLWVIKFDKEDEIRKLAERLWSTMGLDLQSDLCSLLIDDVIYHEAAVRQAGAEALSQAVARYQRQAAEVMGRLMEIYQEKLYRPPPVLDALGRVISESPPDQWEARCGLALALNKLSQYLDSSQVKPLFQFFVPDALNDRNPDVRKCMLDAALATLNAHGKENVNSLLPVFEEFLKDAPNDASYDAVRQSVVVLMGSLAKHLDKSDPKVKPIVAKLIAALSTPSQQVQESVASCLPPLVPAVKEDAGGMIQRLMQQLLESDKYAERKGAAYGLAGLVKGLGILSLKQQEMMAALTDAIQDKKNFRRREGALFAFEMLCTMLGKLFEPYVVHVLPHLLLCFGDGNQYVREAADDCAKAVMSNLSAHGVKLVLPSLLAALEEESWR
;
A
#
# COMPACT_ATOMS: atom_id res chain seq x y z
N ALA A 1 12.86 -36.80 -2.41
CA ALA A 1 13.20 -36.57 -0.99
C ALA A 1 14.34 -35.56 -0.79
N MET A 2 15.44 -35.67 -1.54
CA MET A 2 16.60 -34.76 -1.42
C MET A 2 16.27 -33.29 -1.70
N LEU A 3 15.53 -32.99 -2.78
CA LEU A 3 15.12 -31.61 -3.10
C LEU A 3 14.37 -30.94 -1.95
N ARG A 4 13.43 -31.65 -1.30
CA ARG A 4 12.67 -31.13 -0.15
C ARG A 4 13.58 -30.79 1.03
N LEU A 5 14.56 -31.65 1.32
CA LEU A 5 15.55 -31.40 2.36
C LEU A 5 16.39 -30.16 2.04
N LEU A 6 16.89 -30.05 0.80
CA LEU A 6 17.71 -28.92 0.38
C LEU A 6 16.92 -27.61 0.43
N THR A 7 15.68 -27.57 -0.05
CA THR A 7 14.81 -26.39 0.06
C THR A 7 14.58 -25.97 1.51
N TRP A 8 14.43 -26.94 2.42
CA TRP A 8 14.29 -26.66 3.85
C TRP A 8 15.58 -26.11 4.47
N VAL A 9 16.74 -26.69 4.12
CA VAL A 9 18.06 -26.20 4.60
C VAL A 9 18.35 -24.79 4.08
N ILE A 10 18.01 -24.49 2.83
CA ILE A 10 18.17 -23.13 2.28
C ILE A 10 17.27 -22.14 3.04
N GLY A 11 16.04 -22.54 3.39
CA GLY A 11 15.10 -21.66 4.09
C GLY A 11 15.44 -21.40 5.56
N THR A 12 16.15 -22.31 6.23
CA THR A 12 16.29 -22.32 7.70
C THR A 12 17.74 -22.38 8.20
N GLY A 13 18.70 -22.72 7.33
CA GLY A 13 20.10 -22.91 7.68
C GLY A 13 20.88 -21.59 7.85
N SER A 14 22.09 -21.69 8.39
CA SER A 14 23.03 -20.56 8.46
C SER A 14 23.51 -20.16 7.05
N PRO A 15 23.98 -18.92 6.83
CA PRO A 15 24.36 -18.45 5.48
C PRO A 15 25.30 -19.40 4.73
N ARG A 16 26.28 -20.00 5.43
CA ARG A 16 27.18 -20.99 4.84
C ARG A 16 26.45 -22.26 4.39
N LEU A 17 25.51 -22.77 5.18
CA LEU A 17 24.72 -23.94 4.82
C LEU A 17 23.74 -23.63 3.69
N GLN A 18 23.17 -22.42 3.65
CA GLN A 18 22.29 -22.00 2.57
C GLN A 18 23.01 -22.03 1.22
N VAL A 19 24.24 -21.50 1.16
CA VAL A 19 25.06 -21.51 -0.06
C VAL A 19 25.35 -22.95 -0.49
N LEU A 20 25.88 -23.78 0.42
CA LEU A 20 26.19 -25.18 0.11
C LEU A 20 24.96 -25.98 -0.35
N ALA A 21 23.81 -25.78 0.31
CA ALA A 21 22.56 -26.43 -0.08
C ALA A 21 22.04 -25.92 -1.43
N SER A 22 22.26 -24.64 -1.75
CA SER A 22 21.86 -24.06 -3.03
C SER A 22 22.68 -24.60 -4.20
N ASP A 23 24.01 -24.68 -4.01
CA ASP A 23 24.91 -25.28 -4.98
C ASP A 23 24.58 -26.76 -5.19
N THR A 24 24.30 -27.48 -4.10
CA THR A 24 23.93 -28.91 -4.14
C THR A 24 22.60 -29.12 -4.87
N LEU A 25 21.60 -28.27 -4.62
CA LEU A 25 20.29 -28.37 -5.28
C LEU A 25 20.43 -28.14 -6.79
N THR A 26 21.20 -27.13 -7.18
CA THR A 26 21.44 -26.82 -8.60
C THR A 26 22.19 -27.96 -9.28
N ALA A 27 23.23 -28.50 -8.66
CA ALA A 27 23.97 -29.65 -9.20
C ALA A 27 23.11 -30.92 -9.32
N LEU A 28 22.21 -31.17 -8.37
CA LEU A 28 21.26 -32.28 -8.44
C LEU A 28 20.29 -32.10 -9.63
N CYS A 29 19.78 -30.90 -9.85
CA CYS A 29 18.94 -30.59 -11.01
C CYS A 29 19.71 -30.78 -12.32
N ALA A 30 20.96 -30.30 -12.40
CA ALA A 30 21.80 -30.51 -13.58
C ALA A 30 22.02 -32.02 -13.88
N SER A 31 22.20 -32.85 -12.86
CA SER A 31 22.35 -34.31 -13.04
C SER A 31 21.06 -35.04 -13.47
N SER A 32 19.90 -34.37 -13.40
CA SER A 32 18.58 -34.88 -13.78
C SER A 32 17.95 -34.08 -14.94
N SER A 33 18.78 -33.34 -15.69
CA SER A 33 18.38 -32.44 -16.76
C SER A 33 17.82 -33.11 -18.03
N GLY A 34 17.99 -34.42 -18.18
CA GLY A 34 17.71 -35.14 -19.43
C GLY A 34 18.74 -34.93 -20.54
N GLU A 35 19.85 -34.21 -20.28
CA GLU A 35 21.00 -34.14 -21.20
C GLU A 35 21.74 -35.49 -21.30
N ASP A 36 22.60 -35.65 -22.31
CA ASP A 36 23.37 -36.88 -22.52
C ASP A 36 24.18 -37.26 -21.27
N GLY A 37 23.91 -38.44 -20.72
CA GLY A 37 24.55 -38.94 -19.49
C GLY A 37 23.90 -38.48 -18.19
N CYS A 38 22.81 -37.70 -18.25
CA CYS A 38 22.01 -37.29 -17.11
C CYS A 38 20.75 -38.17 -16.95
N ALA A 39 20.20 -38.19 -15.73
CA ALA A 39 18.88 -38.76 -15.49
C ALA A 39 17.78 -37.81 -16.01
N PHE A 40 16.54 -38.28 -16.01
CA PHE A 40 15.35 -37.48 -16.27
C PHE A 40 14.64 -37.20 -14.96
N ALA A 41 14.46 -35.93 -14.62
CA ALA A 41 13.66 -35.56 -13.44
C ALA A 41 12.21 -36.02 -13.60
N GLU A 42 11.64 -36.57 -12.54
CA GLU A 42 10.23 -36.94 -12.50
C GLU A 42 9.35 -35.72 -12.17
N GLN A 43 8.06 -35.79 -12.51
CA GLN A 43 7.12 -34.69 -12.23
C GLN A 43 7.06 -34.33 -10.73
N GLU A 44 7.19 -35.31 -9.83
CA GLU A 44 7.24 -35.06 -8.39
C GLU A 44 8.43 -34.20 -7.96
N GLU A 45 9.55 -34.27 -8.70
CA GLU A 45 10.75 -33.47 -8.44
C GLU A 45 10.57 -32.04 -8.93
N VAL A 46 9.97 -31.88 -10.12
CA VAL A 46 9.56 -30.58 -10.66
C VAL A 46 8.57 -29.90 -9.71
N ASP A 47 7.56 -30.62 -9.22
CA ASP A 47 6.55 -30.10 -8.30
C ASP A 47 7.15 -29.57 -6.98
N VAL A 48 8.23 -30.18 -6.49
CA VAL A 48 8.96 -29.69 -5.31
C VAL A 48 9.59 -28.32 -5.58
N LEU A 49 10.20 -28.13 -6.75
CA LEU A 49 10.80 -26.84 -7.14
C LEU A 49 9.71 -25.79 -7.38
N LEU A 50 8.61 -26.16 -8.02
CA LEU A 50 7.45 -25.31 -8.25
C LEU A 50 6.80 -24.82 -6.94
N ALA A 51 6.67 -25.70 -5.95
CA ALA A 51 6.21 -25.33 -4.62
C ALA A 51 7.22 -24.42 -3.91
N ALA A 52 8.52 -24.64 -4.11
CA ALA A 52 9.58 -23.82 -3.51
C ALA A 52 9.58 -22.36 -4.02
N LEU A 53 9.07 -22.10 -5.24
CA LEU A 53 8.84 -20.74 -5.75
C LEU A 53 7.80 -19.95 -4.94
N GLN A 54 7.00 -20.60 -4.09
CA GLN A 54 6.04 -19.94 -3.20
C GLN A 54 6.60 -19.67 -1.79
N SER A 55 7.88 -19.97 -1.55
CA SER A 55 8.52 -19.81 -0.24
C SER A 55 8.62 -18.34 0.19
N PRO A 56 8.47 -18.01 1.49
CA PRO A 56 8.76 -16.65 1.99
C PRO A 56 10.26 -16.29 1.86
N CYS A 57 11.15 -17.29 1.82
CA CYS A 57 12.59 -17.09 1.71
C CYS A 57 13.01 -16.82 0.25
N ALA A 58 13.60 -15.65 0.00
CA ALA A 58 14.09 -15.27 -1.34
C ALA A 58 15.12 -16.26 -1.89
N SER A 59 16.08 -16.70 -1.05
CA SER A 59 17.10 -17.67 -1.46
C SER A 59 16.51 -19.01 -1.91
N VAL A 60 15.41 -19.47 -1.28
CA VAL A 60 14.73 -20.70 -1.71
C VAL A 60 14.11 -20.53 -3.09
N ARG A 61 13.42 -19.41 -3.33
CA ARG A 61 12.79 -19.11 -4.62
C ARG A 61 13.82 -18.97 -5.73
N GLU A 62 14.90 -18.22 -5.47
CA GLU A 62 16.00 -18.02 -6.41
C GLU A 62 16.66 -19.36 -6.79
N THR A 63 17.02 -20.18 -5.81
CA THR A 63 17.66 -21.48 -6.05
C THR A 63 16.72 -22.45 -6.75
N ALA A 64 15.44 -22.49 -6.38
CA ALA A 64 14.46 -23.34 -7.06
C ALA A 64 14.32 -22.96 -8.55
N LEU A 65 14.34 -21.65 -8.85
CA LEU A 65 14.29 -21.15 -10.21
C LEU A 65 15.55 -21.50 -11.02
N ARG A 66 16.74 -21.40 -10.41
CA ARG A 66 17.98 -21.90 -11.02
C ARG A 66 17.92 -23.41 -11.28
N GLY A 67 17.40 -24.19 -10.34
CA GLY A 67 17.17 -25.62 -10.52
C GLY A 67 16.24 -25.91 -11.72
N LEU A 68 15.13 -25.19 -11.84
CA LEU A 68 14.21 -25.32 -12.99
C LEU A 68 14.89 -24.95 -14.32
N MET A 69 15.83 -24.00 -14.34
CA MET A 69 16.61 -23.68 -15.54
C MET A 69 17.50 -24.84 -16.00
N GLU A 70 18.06 -25.61 -15.07
CA GLU A 70 18.82 -26.83 -15.39
C GLU A 70 17.92 -27.93 -15.95
N LEU A 71 16.65 -27.97 -15.53
CA LEU A 71 15.67 -28.97 -15.95
C LEU A 71 14.93 -28.62 -17.25
N ARG A 72 15.31 -27.57 -17.98
CA ARG A 72 14.53 -27.02 -19.12
C ARG A 72 14.08 -28.05 -20.17
N LEU A 73 14.82 -29.13 -20.37
CA LEU A 73 14.52 -30.17 -21.37
C LEU A 73 13.47 -31.18 -20.91
N VAL A 74 13.23 -31.27 -19.60
CA VAL A 74 12.33 -32.25 -18.97
C VAL A 74 11.13 -31.60 -18.28
N LEU A 75 11.03 -30.26 -18.32
CA LEU A 75 9.87 -29.54 -17.81
C LEU A 75 8.63 -29.82 -18.68
N PRO A 76 7.44 -30.02 -18.06
CA PRO A 76 6.21 -30.26 -18.81
C PRO A 76 5.78 -29.01 -19.57
N SER A 77 5.21 -29.17 -20.76
CA SER A 77 4.47 -28.12 -21.46
C SER A 77 2.96 -28.44 -21.47
N PRO A 78 2.09 -27.42 -21.63
CA PRO A 78 0.66 -27.66 -21.79
C PRO A 78 0.32 -28.59 -22.95
N ASP A 79 1.18 -28.65 -23.98
CA ASP A 79 1.00 -29.54 -25.14
C ASP A 79 1.37 -31.01 -24.82
N THR A 80 2.28 -31.24 -23.88
CA THR A 80 2.72 -32.59 -23.48
C THR A 80 1.91 -33.17 -22.32
N ASP A 81 1.61 -32.33 -21.32
CA ASP A 81 0.80 -32.64 -20.15
C ASP A 81 0.09 -31.35 -19.76
N GLU A 82 -1.18 -31.26 -20.11
CA GLU A 82 -2.00 -30.07 -19.89
C GLU A 82 -1.99 -29.63 -18.43
N LYS A 83 -2.14 -30.57 -17.49
CA LYS A 83 -2.26 -30.26 -16.06
C LYS A 83 -0.93 -29.79 -15.49
N SER A 84 0.13 -30.55 -15.72
CA SER A 84 1.47 -30.23 -15.19
C SER A 84 2.05 -29.01 -15.90
N GLY A 85 1.81 -28.86 -17.19
CA GLY A 85 2.19 -27.71 -18.01
C GLY A 85 1.50 -26.42 -17.58
N LEU A 86 0.19 -26.45 -17.30
CA LEU A 86 -0.52 -25.28 -16.74
C LEU A 86 -0.01 -24.92 -15.35
N SER A 87 0.29 -25.90 -14.49
CA SER A 87 0.89 -25.67 -13.18
C SER A 87 2.24 -24.95 -13.29
N LEU A 88 3.12 -25.44 -14.18
CA LEU A 88 4.40 -24.80 -14.49
C LEU A 88 4.20 -23.37 -15.00
N LEU A 89 3.34 -23.19 -16.01
CA LEU A 89 3.09 -21.91 -16.64
C LEU A 89 2.59 -20.88 -15.60
N ARG A 90 1.67 -21.29 -14.73
CA ARG A 90 1.17 -20.46 -13.64
C ARG A 90 2.26 -20.06 -12.66
N ARG A 91 3.07 -21.00 -12.18
CA ARG A 91 4.16 -20.71 -11.23
C ARG A 91 5.20 -19.79 -11.83
N LEU A 92 5.62 -20.06 -13.06
CA LEU A 92 6.61 -19.24 -13.77
C LEU A 92 6.05 -17.85 -14.09
N TRP A 93 4.76 -17.73 -14.37
CA TRP A 93 4.13 -16.42 -14.56
C TRP A 93 4.14 -15.60 -13.27
N VAL A 94 3.74 -16.18 -12.13
CA VAL A 94 3.69 -15.46 -10.84
C VAL A 94 5.08 -14.99 -10.41
N ILE A 95 6.11 -15.84 -10.52
CA ILE A 95 7.46 -15.50 -10.05
C ILE A 95 8.13 -14.40 -10.88
N LYS A 96 7.65 -14.09 -12.10
CA LYS A 96 8.07 -12.90 -12.87
C LYS A 96 7.75 -11.58 -12.16
N PHE A 97 6.85 -11.60 -11.17
CA PHE A 97 6.43 -10.43 -10.39
C PHE A 97 6.92 -10.49 -8.95
N ASP A 98 7.99 -11.26 -8.68
CA ASP A 98 8.64 -11.27 -7.37
C ASP A 98 9.09 -9.86 -6.94
N LYS A 99 9.14 -9.61 -5.62
CA LYS A 99 9.66 -8.35 -5.08
C LYS A 99 11.16 -8.16 -5.35
N GLU A 100 11.92 -9.26 -5.41
CA GLU A 100 13.37 -9.23 -5.63
C GLU A 100 13.71 -9.11 -7.12
N ASP A 101 14.52 -8.11 -7.49
CA ASP A 101 14.83 -7.81 -8.89
C ASP A 101 15.58 -8.93 -9.61
N GLU A 102 16.52 -9.59 -8.92
CA GLU A 102 17.29 -10.70 -9.49
C GLU A 102 16.41 -11.93 -9.77
N ILE A 103 15.43 -12.22 -8.92
CA ILE A 103 14.48 -13.31 -9.14
C ILE A 103 13.62 -13.03 -10.37
N ARG A 104 13.12 -11.80 -10.54
CA ARG A 104 12.36 -11.41 -11.74
C ARG A 104 13.16 -11.59 -13.02
N LYS A 105 14.45 -11.21 -13.03
CA LYS A 105 15.34 -11.38 -14.19
C LYS A 105 15.54 -12.85 -14.54
N LEU A 106 15.77 -13.70 -13.55
CA LEU A 106 15.89 -15.15 -13.76
C LEU A 106 14.58 -15.75 -14.31
N ALA A 107 13.44 -15.29 -13.80
CA ALA A 107 12.12 -15.78 -14.20
C ALA A 107 11.82 -15.41 -15.66
N GLU A 108 12.08 -14.16 -16.03
CA GLU A 108 11.95 -13.69 -17.41
C GLU A 108 12.88 -14.46 -18.36
N ARG A 109 14.11 -14.75 -17.92
CA ARG A 109 15.05 -15.55 -18.71
C ARG A 109 14.54 -16.97 -18.95
N LEU A 110 14.08 -17.67 -17.90
CA LEU A 110 13.52 -19.02 -18.04
C LEU A 110 12.28 -19.01 -18.94
N TRP A 111 11.35 -18.08 -18.69
CA TRP A 111 10.14 -17.89 -19.48
C TRP A 111 10.45 -17.72 -20.98
N SER A 112 11.38 -16.83 -21.30
CA SER A 112 11.80 -16.54 -22.68
C SER A 112 12.55 -17.72 -23.31
N THR A 113 13.42 -18.39 -22.56
CA THR A 113 14.21 -19.54 -23.06
C THR A 113 13.30 -20.72 -23.42
N MET A 114 12.25 -20.94 -22.65
CA MET A 114 11.25 -21.97 -22.91
C MET A 114 10.22 -21.58 -23.98
N GLY A 115 10.22 -20.33 -24.45
CA GLY A 115 9.25 -19.85 -25.44
C GLY A 115 7.80 -19.88 -24.93
N LEU A 116 7.59 -19.68 -23.63
CA LEU A 116 6.25 -19.73 -23.02
C LEU A 116 5.42 -18.51 -23.41
N ASP A 117 4.11 -18.72 -23.61
CA ASP A 117 3.13 -17.64 -23.73
C ASP A 117 2.02 -17.83 -22.70
N LEU A 118 1.45 -16.71 -22.28
CA LEU A 118 0.38 -16.69 -21.30
C LEU A 118 -0.89 -17.28 -21.92
N GLN A 119 -1.57 -18.19 -21.22
CA GLN A 119 -2.87 -18.74 -21.64
C GLN A 119 -4.03 -18.05 -20.90
N SER A 120 -5.18 -17.94 -21.57
CA SER A 120 -6.37 -17.25 -21.01
C SER A 120 -6.93 -17.92 -19.76
N ASP A 121 -6.77 -19.24 -19.62
CA ASP A 121 -7.23 -19.99 -18.45
C ASP A 121 -6.49 -19.58 -17.16
N LEU A 122 -5.31 -18.96 -17.29
CA LEU A 122 -4.55 -18.52 -16.13
C LEU A 122 -5.23 -17.38 -15.37
N CYS A 123 -6.07 -16.55 -16.00
CA CYS A 123 -6.73 -15.45 -15.29
C CYS A 123 -7.57 -15.94 -14.10
N SER A 124 -8.30 -17.05 -14.25
CA SER A 124 -9.06 -17.64 -13.14
C SER A 124 -8.15 -18.38 -12.16
N LEU A 125 -7.17 -19.13 -12.67
CA LEU A 125 -6.27 -19.92 -11.84
C LEU A 125 -5.39 -19.04 -10.94
N LEU A 126 -4.92 -17.89 -11.40
CA LEU A 126 -4.08 -16.96 -10.62
C LEU A 126 -4.78 -16.44 -9.36
N ILE A 127 -6.10 -16.59 -9.24
CA ILE A 127 -6.82 -16.23 -8.01
C ILE A 127 -6.32 -17.05 -6.80
N ASP A 128 -5.90 -18.33 -6.95
CA ASP A 128 -5.37 -19.04 -5.76
C ASP A 128 -4.01 -18.50 -5.29
N ASP A 129 -3.29 -17.75 -6.13
CA ASP A 129 -2.07 -17.02 -5.72
C ASP A 129 -2.42 -15.76 -4.96
N VAL A 130 -3.46 -15.06 -5.43
CA VAL A 130 -3.99 -13.87 -4.78
C VAL A 130 -4.45 -14.18 -3.35
N ILE A 131 -5.04 -15.35 -3.11
CA ILE A 131 -5.50 -15.76 -1.77
C ILE A 131 -4.51 -16.66 -1.01
N TYR A 132 -3.28 -16.81 -1.50
CA TYR A 132 -2.29 -17.67 -0.87
C TYR A 132 -1.89 -17.17 0.52
N HIS A 133 -1.43 -18.04 1.42
CA HIS A 133 -1.13 -17.66 2.81
C HIS A 133 0.14 -16.81 2.97
N GLU A 134 1.07 -16.87 2.02
CA GLU A 134 2.29 -16.06 2.02
C GLU A 134 2.08 -14.68 1.37
N ALA A 135 2.44 -13.61 2.10
CA ALA A 135 2.22 -12.23 1.64
C ALA A 135 2.96 -11.88 0.34
N ALA A 136 4.19 -12.38 0.17
CA ALA A 136 4.98 -12.15 -1.04
C ALA A 136 4.31 -12.78 -2.27
N VAL A 137 3.72 -13.98 -2.11
CA VAL A 137 2.98 -14.67 -3.18
C VAL A 137 1.69 -13.94 -3.50
N ARG A 138 0.95 -13.43 -2.49
CA ARG A 138 -0.25 -12.62 -2.74
C ARG A 138 0.05 -11.36 -3.55
N GLN A 139 1.14 -10.66 -3.21
CA GLN A 139 1.56 -9.45 -3.93
C GLN A 139 1.94 -9.76 -5.39
N ALA A 140 2.79 -10.76 -5.59
CA ALA A 140 3.17 -11.22 -6.93
C ALA A 140 1.96 -11.73 -7.71
N GLY A 141 1.06 -12.48 -7.06
CA GLY A 141 -0.17 -13.01 -7.64
C GLY A 141 -1.15 -11.92 -8.07
N ALA A 142 -1.32 -10.85 -7.28
CA ALA A 142 -2.15 -9.71 -7.65
C ALA A 142 -1.60 -8.95 -8.88
N GLU A 143 -0.27 -8.75 -8.95
CA GLU A 143 0.37 -8.16 -10.14
C GLU A 143 0.27 -9.10 -11.35
N ALA A 144 0.54 -10.40 -11.16
CA ALA A 144 0.45 -11.42 -12.19
C ALA A 144 -0.97 -11.53 -12.79
N LEU A 145 -2.00 -11.52 -11.94
CA LEU A 145 -3.40 -11.51 -12.37
C LEU A 145 -3.73 -10.24 -13.15
N SER A 146 -3.28 -9.09 -12.66
CA SER A 146 -3.46 -7.80 -13.33
C SER A 146 -2.87 -7.79 -14.74
N GLN A 147 -1.62 -8.24 -14.89
CA GLN A 147 -0.96 -8.33 -16.20
C GLN A 147 -1.60 -9.38 -17.11
N ALA A 148 -2.15 -10.47 -16.55
CA ALA A 148 -2.90 -11.45 -17.32
C ALA A 148 -4.22 -10.86 -17.85
N VAL A 149 -4.97 -10.14 -17.03
CA VAL A 149 -6.19 -9.42 -17.45
C VAL A 149 -5.86 -8.30 -18.44
N ALA A 150 -4.70 -7.65 -18.33
CA ALA A 150 -4.25 -6.66 -19.31
C ALA A 150 -4.17 -7.24 -20.74
N ARG A 151 -3.72 -8.50 -20.86
CA ARG A 151 -3.68 -9.27 -22.12
C ARG A 151 -5.07 -9.75 -22.52
N TYR A 152 -5.86 -10.22 -21.57
CA TYR A 152 -7.17 -10.84 -21.77
C TYR A 152 -8.32 -9.99 -21.21
N GLN A 153 -8.40 -8.72 -21.61
CA GLN A 153 -9.30 -7.72 -21.00
C GLN A 153 -10.78 -8.12 -20.97
N ARG A 154 -11.23 -8.96 -21.91
CA ARG A 154 -12.60 -9.49 -21.93
C ARG A 154 -12.97 -10.27 -20.67
N GLN A 155 -11.99 -10.81 -19.95
CA GLN A 155 -12.19 -11.54 -18.69
C GLN A 155 -12.21 -10.62 -17.45
N ALA A 156 -11.96 -9.32 -17.59
CA ALA A 156 -11.92 -8.39 -16.45
C ALA A 156 -13.21 -8.43 -15.61
N ALA A 157 -14.38 -8.47 -16.27
CA ALA A 157 -15.68 -8.54 -15.61
C ALA A 157 -15.83 -9.81 -14.77
N GLU A 158 -15.48 -10.95 -15.35
CA GLU A 158 -15.60 -12.26 -14.74
C GLU A 158 -14.64 -12.41 -13.57
N VAL A 159 -13.37 -12.01 -13.76
CA VAL A 159 -12.35 -12.02 -12.71
C VAL A 159 -12.78 -11.11 -11.55
N MET A 160 -13.23 -9.88 -11.83
CA MET A 160 -13.73 -8.97 -10.79
C MET A 160 -14.89 -9.58 -10.01
N GLY A 161 -15.87 -10.17 -10.71
CA GLY A 161 -16.98 -10.90 -10.10
C GLY A 161 -16.50 -12.00 -9.16
N ARG A 162 -15.58 -12.85 -9.64
CA ARG A 162 -15.05 -13.96 -8.85
C ARG A 162 -14.27 -13.51 -7.62
N LEU A 163 -13.51 -12.42 -7.72
CA LEU A 163 -12.81 -11.83 -6.57
C LEU A 163 -13.80 -11.36 -5.48
N MET A 164 -14.89 -10.71 -5.88
CA MET A 164 -15.94 -10.27 -4.95
C MET A 164 -16.68 -11.46 -4.32
N GLU A 165 -16.97 -12.51 -5.08
CA GLU A 165 -17.57 -13.75 -4.56
C GLU A 165 -16.69 -14.42 -3.51
N ILE A 166 -15.40 -14.63 -3.82
CA ILE A 166 -14.45 -15.26 -2.89
C ILE A 166 -14.27 -14.38 -1.66
N TYR A 167 -14.32 -13.05 -1.78
CA TYR A 167 -14.29 -12.17 -0.61
C TYR A 167 -15.43 -12.49 0.35
N GLN A 168 -16.66 -12.67 -0.15
CA GLN A 168 -17.82 -13.03 0.67
C GLN A 168 -17.68 -14.43 1.28
N GLU A 169 -17.20 -15.40 0.50
CA GLU A 169 -16.89 -16.75 1.00
C GLU A 169 -15.89 -16.72 2.16
N LYS A 170 -14.84 -15.89 2.05
CA LYS A 170 -13.78 -15.74 3.06
C LYS A 170 -14.17 -14.82 4.22
N LEU A 171 -15.18 -13.98 4.05
CA LEU A 171 -15.73 -13.15 5.11
C LEU A 171 -16.64 -13.98 6.03
N TYR A 172 -17.40 -14.93 5.47
CA TYR A 172 -18.23 -15.82 6.28
C TYR A 172 -17.37 -16.62 7.28
N ARG A 173 -17.78 -16.59 8.55
CA ARG A 173 -17.21 -17.44 9.59
C ARG A 173 -18.31 -18.31 10.18
N PRO A 174 -18.23 -19.64 10.04
CA PRO A 174 -19.21 -20.51 10.64
C PRO A 174 -19.14 -20.42 12.17
N PRO A 175 -20.29 -20.45 12.87
CA PRO A 175 -20.33 -20.43 14.32
C PRO A 175 -19.66 -21.68 14.92
N PRO A 176 -19.26 -21.64 16.20
CA PRO A 176 -18.75 -22.82 16.88
C PRO A 176 -19.81 -23.92 16.91
N VAL A 177 -19.37 -25.17 16.78
CA VAL A 177 -20.25 -26.34 16.84
C VAL A 177 -20.53 -26.64 18.32
N LEU A 178 -21.80 -26.68 18.71
CA LEU A 178 -22.25 -26.95 20.07
C LEU A 178 -22.86 -28.34 20.20
N ASP A 179 -22.68 -28.98 21.35
CA ASP A 179 -23.43 -30.20 21.70
C ASP A 179 -24.86 -29.91 22.15
N ALA A 180 -25.65 -30.95 22.41
CA ALA A 180 -27.04 -30.83 22.87
C ALA A 180 -27.21 -30.13 24.23
N LEU A 181 -26.12 -29.93 24.97
CA LEU A 181 -26.07 -29.24 26.26
C LEU A 181 -25.47 -27.82 26.15
N GLY A 182 -25.19 -27.34 24.94
CA GLY A 182 -24.62 -26.01 24.68
C GLY A 182 -23.11 -25.90 24.89
N ARG A 183 -22.38 -27.01 25.01
CA ARG A 183 -20.91 -27.01 25.17
C ARG A 183 -20.23 -27.00 23.80
N VAL A 184 -19.16 -26.22 23.67
CA VAL A 184 -18.39 -26.11 22.42
C VAL A 184 -17.65 -27.43 22.14
N ILE A 185 -17.96 -28.05 21.00
CA ILE A 185 -17.26 -29.23 20.45
C ILE A 185 -16.14 -28.78 19.51
N SER A 186 -16.39 -27.74 18.72
CA SER A 186 -15.42 -27.17 17.78
C SER A 186 -15.55 -25.66 17.78
N GLU A 187 -14.43 -24.97 17.95
CA GLU A 187 -14.34 -23.53 17.80
C GLU A 187 -14.62 -23.10 16.35
N SER A 188 -14.99 -21.82 16.18
CA SER A 188 -15.03 -21.21 14.85
C SER A 188 -13.63 -21.21 14.22
N PRO A 189 -13.53 -21.42 12.88
CA PRO A 189 -12.27 -21.30 12.17
C PRO A 189 -11.64 -19.91 12.32
N PRO A 190 -10.30 -19.82 12.22
CA PRO A 190 -9.62 -18.53 12.21
C PRO A 190 -10.11 -17.65 11.04
N ASP A 191 -10.02 -16.33 11.22
CA ASP A 191 -10.38 -15.39 10.16
C ASP A 191 -9.42 -15.54 8.97
N GLN A 192 -9.95 -15.65 7.75
CA GLN A 192 -9.15 -15.72 6.53
C GLN A 192 -8.88 -14.32 5.97
N TRP A 193 -8.43 -13.41 6.82
CA TRP A 193 -8.27 -11.99 6.47
C TRP A 193 -7.13 -11.78 5.47
N GLU A 194 -6.09 -12.61 5.50
CA GLU A 194 -4.95 -12.56 4.57
C GLU A 194 -5.40 -12.76 3.11
N ALA A 195 -6.31 -13.71 2.90
CA ALA A 195 -6.93 -13.94 1.60
C ALA A 195 -7.71 -12.71 1.13
N ARG A 196 -8.51 -12.10 2.03
CA ARG A 196 -9.29 -10.88 1.71
C ARG A 196 -8.40 -9.68 1.41
N CYS A 197 -7.25 -9.53 2.08
CA CYS A 197 -6.23 -8.54 1.72
C CYS A 197 -5.69 -8.79 0.30
N GLY A 198 -5.42 -10.04 -0.05
CA GLY A 198 -5.01 -10.42 -1.41
C GLY A 198 -6.01 -10.01 -2.48
N LEU A 199 -7.29 -10.31 -2.26
CA LEU A 199 -8.38 -9.91 -3.16
C LEU A 199 -8.44 -8.39 -3.35
N ALA A 200 -8.28 -7.62 -2.26
CA ALA A 200 -8.21 -6.17 -2.33
C ALA A 200 -7.02 -5.66 -3.16
N LEU A 201 -5.83 -6.28 -3.01
CA LEU A 201 -4.66 -5.97 -3.85
C LEU A 201 -4.92 -6.25 -5.32
N ALA A 202 -5.58 -7.37 -5.65
CA ALA A 202 -5.95 -7.68 -7.02
C ALA A 202 -6.94 -6.66 -7.59
N LEU A 203 -8.01 -6.31 -6.86
CA LEU A 203 -8.97 -5.27 -7.28
C LEU A 203 -8.31 -3.91 -7.50
N ASN A 204 -7.35 -3.54 -6.65
CA ASN A 204 -6.55 -2.33 -6.83
C ASN A 204 -5.81 -2.34 -8.18
N LYS A 205 -5.08 -3.42 -8.48
CA LYS A 205 -4.29 -3.55 -9.69
C LYS A 205 -5.13 -3.66 -10.97
N LEU A 206 -6.29 -4.31 -10.87
CA LEU A 206 -7.25 -4.46 -11.97
C LEU A 206 -7.98 -3.17 -12.32
N SER A 207 -7.99 -2.17 -11.43
CA SER A 207 -8.77 -0.94 -11.58
C SER A 207 -8.61 -0.27 -12.95
N GLN A 208 -7.41 -0.27 -13.54
CA GLN A 208 -7.15 0.36 -14.85
C GLN A 208 -7.71 -0.39 -16.06
N TYR A 209 -8.07 -1.67 -15.91
CA TYR A 209 -8.60 -2.53 -16.98
C TYR A 209 -10.10 -2.72 -16.93
N LEU A 210 -10.76 -2.09 -15.95
CA LEU A 210 -12.21 -2.08 -15.86
C LEU A 210 -12.82 -1.12 -16.88
N ASP A 211 -14.05 -1.39 -17.28
CA ASP A 211 -14.90 -0.49 -18.06
C ASP A 211 -15.95 0.19 -17.16
N SER A 212 -16.60 1.23 -17.68
CA SER A 212 -17.59 2.01 -16.93
C SER A 212 -18.77 1.18 -16.40
N SER A 213 -19.09 0.04 -17.03
CA SER A 213 -20.20 -0.83 -16.60
C SER A 213 -19.90 -1.55 -15.29
N GLN A 214 -18.62 -1.78 -14.99
CA GLN A 214 -18.14 -2.49 -13.80
C GLN A 214 -17.93 -1.56 -12.60
N VAL A 215 -17.69 -0.27 -12.85
CA VAL A 215 -17.34 0.71 -11.81
C VAL A 215 -18.42 0.83 -10.74
N LYS A 216 -19.69 1.06 -11.14
CA LYS A 216 -20.78 1.20 -10.16
C LYS A 216 -21.00 -0.07 -9.32
N PRO A 217 -21.11 -1.29 -9.90
CA PRO A 217 -21.17 -2.52 -9.12
C PRO A 217 -20.01 -2.68 -8.13
N LEU A 218 -18.79 -2.34 -8.55
CA LEU A 218 -17.62 -2.43 -7.67
C LEU A 218 -17.71 -1.45 -6.48
N PHE A 219 -18.23 -0.23 -6.67
CA PHE A 219 -18.48 0.69 -5.56
C PHE A 219 -19.65 0.27 -4.65
N GLN A 220 -20.65 -0.42 -5.18
CA GLN A 220 -21.71 -1.04 -4.36
C GLN A 220 -21.17 -2.20 -3.52
N PHE A 221 -20.12 -2.89 -3.98
CA PHE A 221 -19.38 -3.86 -3.17
C PHE A 221 -18.49 -3.19 -2.12
N PHE A 222 -17.79 -2.10 -2.48
CA PHE A 222 -16.95 -1.37 -1.51
C PHE A 222 -17.77 -0.76 -0.38
N VAL A 223 -18.91 -0.15 -0.71
CA VAL A 223 -19.76 0.62 0.22
C VAL A 223 -21.11 -0.08 0.38
N PRO A 224 -21.47 -0.59 1.59
CA PRO A 224 -20.70 -0.50 2.83
C PRO A 224 -19.74 -1.68 3.07
N ASP A 225 -19.90 -2.79 2.36
CA ASP A 225 -19.44 -4.10 2.84
C ASP A 225 -17.92 -4.21 2.97
N ALA A 226 -17.18 -4.04 1.87
CA ALA A 226 -15.74 -4.30 1.89
C ALA A 226 -14.95 -3.26 2.72
N LEU A 227 -15.41 -2.00 2.74
CA LEU A 227 -14.83 -0.97 3.61
C LEU A 227 -15.21 -1.15 5.08
N ASN A 228 -16.20 -1.98 5.39
CA ASN A 228 -16.57 -2.38 6.74
C ASN A 228 -15.98 -3.74 7.14
N ASP A 229 -14.91 -4.21 6.47
CA ASP A 229 -14.26 -5.45 6.87
C ASP A 229 -13.87 -5.38 8.35
N ARG A 230 -14.05 -6.49 9.06
CA ARG A 230 -13.69 -6.62 10.47
C ARG A 230 -12.18 -6.40 10.72
N ASN A 231 -11.34 -6.74 9.76
CA ASN A 231 -9.89 -6.60 9.87
C ASN A 231 -9.45 -5.23 9.31
N PRO A 232 -8.69 -4.42 10.08
CA PRO A 232 -8.24 -3.09 9.66
C PRO A 232 -7.34 -3.09 8.42
N ASP A 233 -6.49 -4.11 8.25
CA ASP A 233 -5.60 -4.21 7.09
C ASP A 233 -6.38 -4.47 5.81
N VAL A 234 -7.46 -5.26 5.89
CA VAL A 234 -8.36 -5.46 4.75
C VAL A 234 -9.06 -4.15 4.40
N ARG A 235 -9.58 -3.41 5.39
CA ARG A 235 -10.20 -2.08 5.15
C ARG A 235 -9.23 -1.12 4.47
N LYS A 236 -7.95 -1.12 4.90
CA LYS A 236 -6.88 -0.33 4.29
C LYS A 236 -6.72 -0.67 2.81
N CYS A 237 -6.51 -1.95 2.48
CA CYS A 237 -6.33 -2.38 1.10
C CYS A 237 -7.58 -2.13 0.23
N MET A 238 -8.79 -2.28 0.78
CA MET A 238 -10.04 -1.99 0.07
C MET A 238 -10.21 -0.50 -0.24
N LEU A 239 -9.81 0.39 0.69
CA LEU A 239 -9.79 1.83 0.43
C LEU A 239 -8.78 2.16 -0.68
N ASP A 240 -7.59 1.56 -0.65
CA ASP A 240 -6.59 1.75 -1.70
C ASP A 240 -7.12 1.28 -3.06
N ALA A 241 -7.83 0.14 -3.11
CA ALA A 241 -8.48 -0.37 -4.33
C ALA A 241 -9.56 0.59 -4.85
N ALA A 242 -10.45 1.06 -3.99
CA ALA A 242 -11.48 2.02 -4.35
C ALA A 242 -10.89 3.34 -4.86
N LEU A 243 -9.81 3.84 -4.24
CA LEU A 243 -9.09 5.03 -4.70
C LEU A 243 -8.43 4.82 -6.07
N ALA A 244 -7.84 3.65 -6.33
CA ALA A 244 -7.29 3.30 -7.63
C ALA A 244 -8.38 3.28 -8.71
N THR A 245 -9.55 2.71 -8.42
CA THR A 245 -10.70 2.73 -9.33
C THR A 245 -11.20 4.15 -9.60
N LEU A 246 -11.30 5.01 -8.58
CA LEU A 246 -11.66 6.42 -8.76
C LEU A 246 -10.63 7.19 -9.60
N ASN A 247 -9.35 6.92 -9.43
CA ASN A 247 -8.31 7.58 -10.21
C ASN A 247 -8.38 7.21 -11.69
N ALA A 248 -8.73 5.96 -12.01
CA ALA A 248 -8.88 5.50 -13.37
C ALA A 248 -10.20 5.98 -14.01
N HIS A 249 -11.31 5.91 -13.27
CA HIS A 249 -12.67 6.00 -13.86
C HIS A 249 -13.54 7.13 -13.29
N GLY A 250 -13.08 7.83 -12.26
CA GLY A 250 -13.88 8.77 -11.49
C GLY A 250 -14.49 9.88 -12.35
N LYS A 251 -13.73 10.42 -13.32
CA LYS A 251 -14.17 11.52 -14.19
C LYS A 251 -15.44 11.20 -14.99
N GLU A 252 -15.56 10.00 -15.51
CA GLU A 252 -16.70 9.57 -16.34
C GLU A 252 -17.89 9.10 -15.49
N ASN A 253 -17.64 8.77 -14.22
CA ASN A 253 -18.59 8.13 -13.33
C ASN A 253 -19.04 9.02 -12.15
N VAL A 254 -18.72 10.32 -12.15
CA VAL A 254 -19.07 11.25 -11.06
C VAL A 254 -20.56 11.21 -10.74
N ASN A 255 -21.40 11.33 -11.77
CA ASN A 255 -22.85 11.40 -11.60
C ASN A 255 -23.46 10.10 -11.06
N SER A 256 -22.83 8.95 -11.34
CA SER A 256 -23.30 7.65 -10.85
C SER A 256 -22.78 7.29 -9.47
N LEU A 257 -21.58 7.76 -9.10
CA LEU A 257 -20.92 7.40 -7.84
C LEU A 257 -21.21 8.37 -6.70
N LEU A 258 -21.32 9.66 -6.99
CA LEU A 258 -21.58 10.67 -5.95
C LEU A 258 -22.88 10.39 -5.17
N PRO A 259 -24.00 9.99 -5.80
CA PRO A 259 -25.20 9.59 -5.07
C PRO A 259 -24.98 8.39 -4.15
N VAL A 260 -24.18 7.39 -4.55
CA VAL A 260 -23.87 6.21 -3.71
C VAL A 260 -23.21 6.63 -2.40
N PHE A 261 -22.26 7.59 -2.47
CA PHE A 261 -21.58 8.12 -1.28
C PHE A 261 -22.50 9.01 -0.43
N GLU A 262 -23.32 9.85 -1.06
CA GLU A 262 -24.27 10.73 -0.38
C GLU A 262 -25.36 9.94 0.36
N GLU A 263 -25.94 8.92 -0.29
CA GLU A 263 -26.94 8.02 0.29
C GLU A 263 -26.36 7.25 1.47
N PHE A 264 -25.17 6.66 1.33
CA PHE A 264 -24.53 5.97 2.43
C PHE A 264 -24.27 6.90 3.62
N LEU A 265 -23.69 8.09 3.42
CA LEU A 265 -23.41 9.02 4.53
C LEU A 265 -24.69 9.53 5.21
N LYS A 266 -25.84 9.50 4.52
CA LYS A 266 -27.13 9.90 5.06
C LYS A 266 -27.79 8.77 5.86
N ASP A 267 -27.71 7.55 5.35
CA ASP A 267 -28.47 6.40 5.87
C ASP A 267 -27.65 5.49 6.80
N ALA A 268 -26.32 5.66 6.84
CA ALA A 268 -25.43 4.87 7.68
C ALA A 268 -25.80 4.99 9.18
N PRO A 269 -25.92 3.87 9.92
CA PRO A 269 -26.20 3.89 11.36
C PRO A 269 -25.17 4.69 12.15
N ASN A 270 -25.60 5.54 13.10
CA ASN A 270 -24.71 6.36 13.94
C ASN A 270 -23.98 5.55 15.05
N ASP A 271 -23.65 4.30 14.80
CA ASP A 271 -22.85 3.47 15.70
C ASP A 271 -21.36 3.50 15.32
N ALA A 272 -20.49 3.20 16.28
CA ALA A 272 -19.05 3.24 16.10
C ALA A 272 -18.52 2.19 15.09
N SER A 273 -19.29 1.16 14.76
CA SER A 273 -18.86 0.13 13.81
C SER A 273 -18.78 0.68 12.37
N TYR A 274 -19.62 1.67 12.04
CA TYR A 274 -19.59 2.34 10.73
C TYR A 274 -18.67 3.57 10.66
N ASP A 275 -17.99 3.95 11.74
CA ASP A 275 -17.10 5.13 11.73
C ASP A 275 -16.00 4.99 10.69
N ALA A 276 -15.33 3.84 10.64
CA ALA A 276 -14.28 3.58 9.65
C ALA A 276 -14.80 3.73 8.21
N VAL A 277 -15.98 3.17 7.93
CA VAL A 277 -16.62 3.24 6.61
C VAL A 277 -16.99 4.67 6.25
N ARG A 278 -17.57 5.44 7.18
CA ARG A 278 -17.88 6.87 6.98
C ARG A 278 -16.65 7.66 6.60
N GLN A 279 -15.53 7.43 7.29
CA GLN A 279 -14.28 8.14 6.97
C GLN A 279 -13.73 7.75 5.60
N SER A 280 -13.76 6.46 5.25
CA SER A 280 -13.39 6.01 3.90
C SER A 280 -14.29 6.63 2.83
N VAL A 281 -15.61 6.72 3.04
CA VAL A 281 -16.53 7.34 2.08
C VAL A 281 -16.30 8.85 1.95
N VAL A 282 -15.95 9.56 3.04
CA VAL A 282 -15.55 10.98 2.97
C VAL A 282 -14.29 11.15 2.11
N VAL A 283 -13.30 10.26 2.26
CA VAL A 283 -12.08 10.25 1.43
C VAL A 283 -12.42 9.98 -0.04
N LEU A 284 -13.25 8.97 -0.34
CA LEU A 284 -13.68 8.63 -1.70
C LEU A 284 -14.45 9.78 -2.35
N MET A 285 -15.34 10.43 -1.60
CA MET A 285 -16.09 11.60 -2.06
C MET A 285 -15.16 12.77 -2.35
N GLY A 286 -14.12 13.00 -1.53
CA GLY A 286 -13.07 13.99 -1.79
C GLY A 286 -12.27 13.70 -3.05
N SER A 287 -11.87 12.44 -3.26
CA SER A 287 -11.15 12.00 -4.46
C SER A 287 -12.00 12.14 -5.71
N LEU A 288 -13.31 11.86 -5.63
CA LEU A 288 -14.24 12.04 -6.75
C LEU A 288 -14.49 13.52 -7.06
N ALA A 289 -14.58 14.36 -6.02
CA ALA A 289 -14.88 15.78 -6.15
C ALA A 289 -13.85 16.57 -6.98
N LYS A 290 -12.61 16.08 -7.11
CA LYS A 290 -11.59 16.72 -7.96
C LYS A 290 -11.99 16.77 -9.45
N HIS A 291 -12.98 15.98 -9.84
CA HIS A 291 -13.53 15.92 -11.19
C HIS A 291 -14.77 16.80 -11.39
N LEU A 292 -15.31 17.40 -10.33
CA LEU A 292 -16.40 18.37 -10.42
C LEU A 292 -15.90 19.72 -10.95
N ASP A 293 -16.82 20.49 -11.52
CA ASP A 293 -16.54 21.88 -11.84
C ASP A 293 -16.29 22.68 -10.55
N LYS A 294 -15.41 23.68 -10.60
CA LYS A 294 -15.06 24.51 -9.42
C LYS A 294 -16.25 25.31 -8.89
N SER A 295 -17.24 25.61 -9.75
CA SER A 295 -18.47 26.30 -9.39
C SER A 295 -19.56 25.35 -8.87
N ASP A 296 -19.33 24.04 -8.87
CA ASP A 296 -20.31 23.08 -8.39
C ASP A 296 -20.60 23.30 -6.89
N PRO A 297 -21.87 23.49 -6.51
CA PRO A 297 -22.25 23.82 -5.13
C PRO A 297 -21.89 22.72 -4.12
N LYS A 298 -21.60 21.50 -4.57
CA LYS A 298 -21.22 20.38 -3.72
C LYS A 298 -19.77 20.43 -3.27
N VAL A 299 -18.88 21.17 -3.95
CA VAL A 299 -17.45 21.19 -3.63
C VAL A 299 -17.19 21.76 -2.23
N LYS A 300 -17.83 22.89 -1.86
CA LYS A 300 -17.60 23.50 -0.54
C LYS A 300 -18.02 22.57 0.63
N PRO A 301 -19.24 21.96 0.62
CA PRO A 301 -19.61 20.95 1.62
C PRO A 301 -18.64 19.76 1.71
N ILE A 302 -18.13 19.28 0.57
CA ILE A 302 -17.18 18.16 0.54
C ILE A 302 -15.87 18.56 1.21
N VAL A 303 -15.32 19.74 0.91
CA VAL A 303 -14.12 20.26 1.58
C VAL A 303 -14.34 20.40 3.10
N ALA A 304 -15.49 20.89 3.53
CA ALA A 304 -15.79 20.99 4.96
C ALA A 304 -15.79 19.62 5.67
N LYS A 305 -16.37 18.59 5.03
CA LYS A 305 -16.35 17.21 5.54
C LYS A 305 -14.93 16.63 5.58
N LEU A 306 -14.12 16.88 4.55
CA LEU A 306 -12.71 16.50 4.51
C LEU A 306 -11.92 17.12 5.67
N ILE A 307 -12.06 18.43 5.89
CA ILE A 307 -11.37 19.13 6.99
C ILE A 307 -11.79 18.56 8.35
N ALA A 308 -13.07 18.23 8.54
CA ALA A 308 -13.54 17.59 9.78
C ALA A 308 -12.92 16.18 9.97
N ALA A 309 -12.79 15.40 8.89
CA ALA A 309 -12.23 14.04 8.92
C ALA A 309 -10.74 14.00 9.33
N LEU A 310 -10.00 15.11 9.20
CA LEU A 310 -8.59 15.19 9.65
C LEU A 310 -8.42 14.90 11.15
N SER A 311 -9.45 15.16 11.97
CA SER A 311 -9.38 14.87 13.41
C SER A 311 -9.53 13.38 13.75
N THR A 312 -9.76 12.52 12.75
CA THR A 312 -9.85 11.06 12.92
C THR A 312 -8.48 10.50 13.32
N PRO A 313 -8.40 9.60 14.32
CA PRO A 313 -7.16 8.91 14.69
C PRO A 313 -6.76 7.81 13.69
N SER A 314 -6.61 8.19 12.42
CA SER A 314 -6.18 7.31 11.34
C SER A 314 -5.27 8.08 10.38
N GLN A 315 -3.98 7.74 10.39
CA GLN A 315 -2.99 8.38 9.51
C GLN A 315 -3.35 8.22 8.03
N GLN A 316 -3.83 7.04 7.61
CA GLN A 316 -4.25 6.80 6.23
C GLN A 316 -5.38 7.76 5.81
N VAL A 317 -6.36 8.00 6.69
CA VAL A 317 -7.44 8.96 6.42
C VAL A 317 -6.88 10.37 6.32
N GLN A 318 -6.02 10.78 7.25
CA GLN A 318 -5.42 12.12 7.27
C GLN A 318 -4.60 12.41 6.00
N GLU A 319 -3.75 11.46 5.60
CA GLU A 319 -2.94 11.54 4.39
C GLU A 319 -3.79 11.58 3.11
N SER A 320 -4.83 10.73 3.05
CA SER A 320 -5.75 10.70 1.91
C SER A 320 -6.54 12.01 1.79
N VAL A 321 -7.03 12.54 2.92
CA VAL A 321 -7.69 13.84 2.96
C VAL A 321 -6.75 14.95 2.49
N ALA A 322 -5.54 15.02 3.03
CA ALA A 322 -4.55 16.03 2.64
C ALA A 322 -4.21 15.98 1.15
N SER A 323 -4.20 14.78 0.55
CA SER A 323 -3.99 14.58 -0.89
C SER A 323 -5.19 15.00 -1.74
N CYS A 324 -6.40 14.97 -1.20
CA CYS A 324 -7.63 15.41 -1.87
C CYS A 324 -7.81 16.94 -1.86
N LEU A 325 -7.28 17.64 -0.86
CA LEU A 325 -7.48 19.09 -0.71
C LEU A 325 -6.94 19.93 -1.87
N PRO A 326 -5.69 19.75 -2.37
CA PRO A 326 -5.08 20.66 -3.33
C PRO A 326 -5.91 20.98 -4.59
N PRO A 327 -6.51 20.00 -5.30
CA PRO A 327 -7.35 20.30 -6.46
C PRO A 327 -8.68 20.99 -6.11
N LEU A 328 -9.16 20.86 -4.87
CA LEU A 328 -10.45 21.43 -4.40
C LEU A 328 -10.30 22.85 -3.84
N VAL A 329 -9.14 23.17 -3.28
CA VAL A 329 -8.82 24.47 -2.66
C VAL A 329 -9.16 25.69 -3.54
N PRO A 330 -8.94 25.69 -4.86
CA PRO A 330 -9.31 26.82 -5.71
C PRO A 330 -10.80 27.22 -5.62
N ALA A 331 -11.71 26.28 -5.33
CA ALA A 331 -13.14 26.53 -5.18
C ALA A 331 -13.52 27.13 -3.81
N VAL A 332 -12.62 27.04 -2.82
CA VAL A 332 -12.82 27.54 -1.44
C VAL A 332 -11.77 28.59 -1.06
N LYS A 333 -11.16 29.25 -2.05
CA LYS A 333 -10.05 30.19 -1.82
C LYS A 333 -10.39 31.32 -0.84
N GLU A 334 -11.62 31.81 -0.88
CA GLU A 334 -12.10 32.87 0.02
C GLU A 334 -12.22 32.39 1.48
N ASP A 335 -12.60 31.13 1.68
CA ASP A 335 -12.81 30.51 2.99
C ASP A 335 -11.50 29.92 3.57
N ALA A 336 -10.49 29.70 2.74
CA ALA A 336 -9.26 28.99 3.08
C ALA A 336 -8.42 29.67 4.18
N GLY A 337 -8.40 31.01 4.27
CA GLY A 337 -7.70 31.72 5.36
C GLY A 337 -8.23 31.32 6.74
N GLY A 338 -9.56 31.30 6.90
CA GLY A 338 -10.20 30.86 8.15
C GLY A 338 -10.05 29.36 8.42
N MET A 339 -9.86 28.54 7.39
CA MET A 339 -9.50 27.12 7.56
C MET A 339 -8.07 26.97 8.10
N ILE A 340 -7.10 27.71 7.54
CA ILE A 340 -5.69 27.69 7.99
C ILE A 340 -5.59 28.12 9.44
N GLN A 341 -6.28 29.20 9.84
CA GLN A 341 -6.26 29.68 11.23
C GLN A 341 -6.78 28.62 12.22
N ARG A 342 -7.90 27.96 11.88
CA ARG A 342 -8.46 26.89 12.72
C ARG A 342 -7.52 25.69 12.83
N LEU A 343 -6.92 25.26 11.73
CA LEU A 343 -5.98 24.14 11.75
C LEU A 343 -4.69 24.51 12.50
N MET A 344 -4.16 25.74 12.35
CA MET A 344 -3.02 26.22 13.15
C MET A 344 -3.33 26.19 14.65
N GLN A 345 -4.54 26.58 15.06
CA GLN A 345 -4.98 26.48 16.44
C GLN A 345 -5.05 25.02 16.90
N GLN A 346 -5.65 24.11 16.12
CA GLN A 346 -5.71 22.69 16.46
C GLN A 346 -4.33 22.06 16.56
N LEU A 347 -3.42 22.40 15.64
CA LEU A 347 -2.03 21.94 15.61
C LEU A 347 -1.27 22.29 16.90
N LEU A 348 -1.42 23.52 17.37
CA LEU A 348 -0.60 24.06 18.46
C LEU A 348 -1.24 23.90 19.84
N GLU A 349 -2.56 23.82 19.92
CA GLU A 349 -3.30 23.86 21.19
C GLU A 349 -4.06 22.58 21.53
N SER A 350 -4.29 21.66 20.58
CA SER A 350 -5.03 20.42 20.91
C SER A 350 -4.21 19.52 21.83
N ASP A 351 -4.88 18.95 22.84
CA ASP A 351 -4.29 17.92 23.69
C ASP A 351 -4.18 16.56 23.00
N LYS A 352 -4.96 16.32 21.93
CA LYS A 352 -4.98 15.03 21.24
C LYS A 352 -3.97 14.97 20.10
N TYR A 353 -3.11 13.96 20.12
CA TYR A 353 -2.12 13.70 19.07
C TYR A 353 -2.73 13.65 17.67
N ALA A 354 -3.83 12.90 17.51
CA ALA A 354 -4.48 12.72 16.21
C ALA A 354 -4.98 14.05 15.62
N GLU A 355 -5.53 14.93 16.44
CA GLU A 355 -6.00 16.26 16.00
C GLU A 355 -4.81 17.14 15.59
N ARG A 356 -3.70 17.11 16.34
CA ARG A 356 -2.47 17.85 15.98
C ARG A 356 -1.88 17.34 14.66
N LYS A 357 -1.66 16.03 14.52
CA LYS A 357 -1.09 15.42 13.30
C LYS A 357 -2.02 15.62 12.11
N GLY A 358 -3.33 15.47 12.28
CA GLY A 358 -4.34 15.74 11.26
C GLY A 358 -4.36 17.20 10.81
N ALA A 359 -4.19 18.14 11.74
CA ALA A 359 -4.06 19.55 11.41
C ALA A 359 -2.83 19.85 10.55
N ALA A 360 -1.69 19.21 10.83
CA ALA A 360 -0.48 19.32 10.01
C ALA A 360 -0.71 18.83 8.57
N TYR A 361 -1.34 17.67 8.41
CA TYR A 361 -1.76 17.13 7.10
C TYR A 361 -2.67 18.11 6.35
N GLY A 362 -3.69 18.65 7.02
CA GLY A 362 -4.61 19.64 6.44
C GLY A 362 -3.92 20.92 6.01
N LEU A 363 -3.04 21.48 6.84
CA LEU A 363 -2.27 22.68 6.52
C LEU A 363 -1.42 22.48 5.27
N ALA A 364 -0.70 21.37 5.18
CA ALA A 364 0.11 21.04 4.03
C ALA A 364 -0.72 20.88 2.74
N GLY A 365 -1.89 20.23 2.83
CA GLY A 365 -2.85 20.11 1.72
C GLY A 365 -3.41 21.47 1.25
N LEU A 366 -3.81 22.34 2.20
CA LEU A 366 -4.30 23.69 1.90
C LEU A 366 -3.21 24.56 1.26
N VAL A 367 -1.99 24.57 1.81
CA VAL A 367 -0.87 25.35 1.27
C VAL A 367 -0.51 24.87 -0.14
N LYS A 368 -0.51 23.56 -0.39
CA LYS A 368 -0.27 22.99 -1.73
C LYS A 368 -1.33 23.45 -2.74
N GLY A 369 -2.58 23.56 -2.33
CA GLY A 369 -3.67 24.04 -3.19
C GLY A 369 -3.67 25.57 -3.41
N LEU A 370 -3.32 26.37 -2.40
CA LEU A 370 -3.25 27.82 -2.50
C LEU A 370 -1.98 28.31 -3.22
N GLY A 371 -0.92 27.52 -3.14
CA GLY A 371 0.43 27.86 -3.57
C GLY A 371 1.28 28.45 -2.45
N ILE A 372 2.60 28.34 -2.61
CA ILE A 372 3.57 28.58 -1.53
C ILE A 372 3.56 29.99 -0.93
N LEU A 373 3.06 30.99 -1.68
CA LEU A 373 2.90 32.35 -1.18
C LEU A 373 1.93 32.44 0.01
N SER A 374 1.03 31.46 0.17
CA SER A 374 0.11 31.41 1.30
C SER A 374 0.84 31.30 2.65
N LEU A 375 2.03 30.66 2.69
CA LEU A 375 2.85 30.58 3.90
C LEU A 375 3.21 31.98 4.44
N LYS A 376 3.50 32.91 3.52
CA LYS A 376 3.80 34.31 3.87
C LYS A 376 2.54 35.10 4.17
N GLN A 377 1.50 34.95 3.35
CA GLN A 377 0.24 35.70 3.50
C GLN A 377 -0.50 35.37 4.81
N GLN A 378 -0.33 34.15 5.32
CA GLN A 378 -0.95 33.67 6.56
C GLN A 378 0.04 33.62 7.74
N GLU A 379 1.24 34.20 7.57
CA GLU A 379 2.29 34.27 8.60
C GLU A 379 2.66 32.91 9.24
N MET A 380 2.46 31.81 8.51
CA MET A 380 2.58 30.45 9.04
C MET A 380 3.99 30.13 9.51
N MET A 381 5.01 30.52 8.75
CA MET A 381 6.40 30.23 9.11
C MET A 381 6.80 30.93 10.41
N ALA A 382 6.37 32.18 10.62
CA ALA A 382 6.64 32.90 11.86
C ALA A 382 5.99 32.20 13.06
N ALA A 383 4.70 31.87 12.95
CA ALA A 383 3.97 31.17 14.01
C ALA A 383 4.58 29.79 14.36
N LEU A 384 5.01 29.02 13.35
CA LEU A 384 5.65 27.72 13.57
C LEU A 384 7.06 27.87 14.17
N THR A 385 7.82 28.88 13.76
CA THR A 385 9.14 29.20 14.34
C THR A 385 9.03 29.65 15.79
N ASP A 386 7.98 30.37 16.16
CA ASP A 386 7.72 30.73 17.56
C ASP A 386 7.32 29.49 18.38
N ALA A 387 6.46 28.63 17.81
CA ALA A 387 5.96 27.43 18.47
C ALA A 387 7.07 26.40 18.74
N ILE A 388 8.00 26.16 17.80
CA ILE A 388 9.12 25.23 17.99
C ILE A 388 10.11 25.67 19.08
N GLN A 389 10.13 26.97 19.39
CA GLN A 389 10.99 27.56 20.43
C GLN A 389 10.30 27.69 21.79
N ASP A 390 9.03 27.29 21.92
CA ASP A 390 8.29 27.37 23.17
C ASP A 390 8.85 26.38 24.21
N LYS A 391 9.73 26.88 25.09
CA LYS A 391 10.38 26.08 26.14
C LYS A 391 9.40 25.48 27.15
N LYS A 392 8.19 26.05 27.29
CA LYS A 392 7.22 25.64 28.31
C LYS A 392 6.24 24.59 27.80
N ASN A 393 5.90 24.62 26.52
CA ASN A 393 4.88 23.74 25.95
C ASN A 393 5.47 22.79 24.89
N PHE A 394 5.71 21.54 25.29
CA PHE A 394 6.23 20.53 24.37
C PHE A 394 5.25 20.21 23.22
N ARG A 395 3.94 20.35 23.41
CA ARG A 395 2.93 20.08 22.37
C ARG A 395 3.01 21.09 21.23
N ARG A 396 3.33 22.35 21.54
CA ARG A 396 3.59 23.38 20.53
C ARG A 396 4.84 23.07 19.72
N ARG A 397 5.91 22.61 20.39
CA ARG A 397 7.14 22.19 19.70
C ARG A 397 6.91 20.98 18.79
N GLU A 398 6.25 19.96 19.31
CA GLU A 398 5.84 18.77 18.56
C GLU A 398 4.93 19.13 17.37
N GLY A 399 3.91 19.97 17.58
CA GLY A 399 3.01 20.43 16.53
C GLY A 399 3.74 21.20 15.42
N ALA A 400 4.71 22.05 15.77
CA ALA A 400 5.53 22.72 14.77
C ALA A 400 6.34 21.74 13.90
N LEU A 401 6.92 20.70 14.52
CA LEU A 401 7.64 19.64 13.81
C LEU A 401 6.72 18.86 12.86
N PHE A 402 5.49 18.52 13.29
CA PHE A 402 4.51 17.88 12.41
C PHE A 402 4.19 18.75 11.19
N ALA A 403 4.00 20.05 11.36
CA ALA A 403 3.76 20.94 10.24
C ALA A 403 4.96 21.02 9.29
N PHE A 404 6.19 21.11 9.79
CA PHE A 404 7.39 21.12 8.95
C PHE A 404 7.56 19.81 8.18
N GLU A 405 7.36 18.67 8.84
CA GLU A 405 7.38 17.33 8.22
C GLU A 405 6.36 17.24 7.08
N MET A 406 5.11 17.64 7.32
CA MET A 406 4.03 17.56 6.33
C MET A 406 4.19 18.57 5.20
N LEU A 407 4.62 19.80 5.49
CA LEU A 407 4.91 20.80 4.47
C LEU A 407 6.06 20.35 3.57
N CYS A 408 7.12 19.80 4.14
CA CYS A 408 8.26 19.27 3.38
C CYS A 408 7.83 18.09 2.49
N THR A 409 7.09 17.14 3.05
CA THR A 409 6.60 15.96 2.32
C THR A 409 5.67 16.34 1.15
N MET A 410 4.72 17.25 1.39
CA MET A 410 3.68 17.57 0.40
C MET A 410 4.13 18.56 -0.67
N LEU A 411 4.96 19.54 -0.32
CA LEU A 411 5.46 20.58 -1.23
C LEU A 411 6.78 20.17 -1.91
N GLY A 412 7.51 19.20 -1.35
CA GLY A 412 8.79 18.72 -1.85
C GLY A 412 9.78 19.87 -2.05
N LYS A 413 10.38 19.94 -3.24
CA LYS A 413 11.37 20.95 -3.63
C LYS A 413 10.90 22.39 -3.47
N LEU A 414 9.60 22.66 -3.51
CA LEU A 414 9.10 24.03 -3.31
C LEU A 414 9.37 24.53 -1.89
N PHE A 415 9.44 23.64 -0.90
CA PHE A 415 9.71 23.99 0.49
C PHE A 415 11.21 24.12 0.82
N GLU A 416 12.10 23.71 -0.09
CA GLU A 416 13.56 23.70 0.09
C GLU A 416 14.15 25.05 0.58
N PRO A 417 13.71 26.23 0.08
CA PRO A 417 14.22 27.52 0.58
C PRO A 417 13.93 27.77 2.07
N TYR A 418 12.87 27.17 2.61
CA TYR A 418 12.48 27.30 4.01
C TYR A 418 13.25 26.33 4.92
N VAL A 419 13.72 25.19 4.38
CA VAL A 419 14.46 24.18 5.14
C VAL A 419 15.71 24.78 5.79
N VAL A 420 16.42 25.68 5.10
CA VAL A 420 17.61 26.35 5.65
C VAL A 420 17.30 27.11 6.93
N HIS A 421 16.10 27.68 7.05
CA HIS A 421 15.65 28.40 8.25
C HIS A 421 15.08 27.47 9.32
N VAL A 422 14.45 26.37 8.94
CA VAL A 422 13.88 25.39 9.86
C VAL A 422 14.96 24.52 10.51
N LEU A 423 16.01 24.21 9.76
CA LEU A 423 17.00 23.21 10.14
C LEU A 423 17.67 23.51 11.50
N PRO A 424 18.17 24.72 11.81
CA PRO A 424 18.76 24.99 13.13
C PRO A 424 17.80 24.66 14.29
N HIS A 425 16.50 24.93 14.14
CA HIS A 425 15.50 24.60 15.15
C HIS A 425 15.24 23.10 15.24
N LEU A 426 15.19 22.41 14.09
CA LEU A 426 15.06 20.95 14.03
C LEU A 426 16.24 20.27 14.72
N LEU A 427 17.46 20.78 14.51
CA LEU A 427 18.67 20.28 15.16
C LEU A 427 18.52 20.37 16.69
N LEU A 428 18.14 21.53 17.23
CA LEU A 428 17.91 21.67 18.68
C LEU A 428 16.87 20.69 19.24
N CYS A 429 15.88 20.28 18.43
CA CYS A 429 14.84 19.35 18.87
C CYS A 429 15.32 17.90 19.03
N PHE A 430 16.44 17.49 18.42
CA PHE A 430 17.02 16.17 18.68
C PHE A 430 17.48 16.02 20.13
N GLY A 431 17.94 17.12 20.74
CA GLY A 431 18.32 17.20 22.14
C GLY A 431 17.19 17.61 23.09
N ASP A 432 15.92 17.65 22.63
CA ASP A 432 14.81 18.10 23.47
C ASP A 432 14.61 17.19 24.69
N GLY A 433 14.27 17.77 25.85
CA GLY A 433 14.02 17.00 27.06
C GLY A 433 12.81 16.05 26.96
N ASN A 434 11.84 16.35 26.08
CA ASN A 434 10.65 15.54 25.88
C ASN A 434 10.82 14.53 24.73
N GLN A 435 10.50 13.26 25.00
CA GLN A 435 10.63 12.17 24.02
C GLN A 435 9.80 12.39 22.75
N TYR A 436 8.56 12.89 22.87
CA TYR A 436 7.68 13.08 21.72
C TYR A 436 8.22 14.12 20.74
N VAL A 437 8.90 15.16 21.26
CA VAL A 437 9.55 16.17 20.43
C VAL A 437 10.75 15.58 19.69
N ARG A 438 11.54 14.70 20.35
CA ARG A 438 12.66 14.02 19.71
C ARG A 438 12.21 13.05 18.61
N GLU A 439 11.14 12.30 18.84
CA GLU A 439 10.55 11.40 17.85
C GLU A 439 10.01 12.18 16.64
N ALA A 440 9.27 13.27 16.88
CA ALA A 440 8.80 14.15 15.81
C ALA A 440 9.95 14.82 15.04
N ALA A 441 11.08 15.10 15.70
CA ALA A 441 12.27 15.64 15.05
C ALA A 441 12.92 14.59 14.12
N ASP A 442 13.00 13.33 14.54
CA ASP A 442 13.50 12.24 13.71
C ASP A 442 12.64 12.03 12.45
N ASP A 443 11.31 11.98 12.60
CA ASP A 443 10.38 11.87 11.47
C ASP A 443 10.49 13.09 10.53
N CYS A 444 10.53 14.31 11.08
CA CYS A 444 10.71 15.53 10.29
C CYS A 444 12.06 15.54 9.56
N ALA A 445 13.14 15.05 10.17
CA ALA A 445 14.45 14.99 9.54
C ALA A 445 14.48 14.00 8.38
N LYS A 446 13.86 12.82 8.53
CA LYS A 446 13.68 11.85 7.43
C LYS A 446 12.91 12.48 6.26
N ALA A 447 11.84 13.22 6.55
CA ALA A 447 11.06 13.93 5.52
C ALA A 447 11.89 15.00 4.80
N VAL A 448 12.67 15.79 5.55
CA VAL A 448 13.59 16.79 4.99
C VAL A 448 14.64 16.13 4.10
N MET A 449 15.37 15.15 4.60
CA MET A 449 16.47 14.52 3.87
C MET A 449 16.01 13.78 2.61
N SER A 450 14.81 13.17 2.63
CA SER A 450 14.25 12.49 1.46
C SER A 450 13.79 13.45 0.35
N ASN A 451 13.54 14.73 0.67
CA ASN A 451 13.03 15.73 -0.29
C ASN A 451 14.07 16.79 -0.70
N LEU A 452 15.26 16.79 -0.10
CA LEU A 452 16.32 17.74 -0.44
C LEU A 452 16.95 17.42 -1.80
N SER A 453 17.17 18.47 -2.60
CA SER A 453 17.99 18.38 -3.80
C SER A 453 19.48 18.32 -3.46
N ALA A 454 20.33 17.92 -4.42
CA ALA A 454 21.79 17.99 -4.26
C ALA A 454 22.28 19.42 -3.93
N HIS A 455 21.58 20.45 -4.43
CA HIS A 455 21.86 21.83 -4.07
C HIS A 455 21.45 22.14 -2.63
N GLY A 456 20.25 21.71 -2.22
CA GLY A 456 19.75 21.85 -0.85
C GLY A 456 20.66 21.19 0.17
N VAL A 457 21.15 19.97 -0.10
CA VAL A 457 22.16 19.30 0.73
C VAL A 457 23.39 20.18 0.92
N LYS A 458 23.90 20.82 -0.16
CA LYS A 458 25.05 21.72 -0.08
C LYS A 458 24.76 22.96 0.79
N LEU A 459 23.52 23.47 0.78
CA LEU A 459 23.12 24.63 1.59
C LEU A 459 23.00 24.28 3.08
N VAL A 460 22.54 23.07 3.41
CA VAL A 460 22.35 22.66 4.81
C VAL A 460 23.60 22.09 5.47
N LEU A 461 24.56 21.59 4.67
CA LEU A 461 25.78 20.95 5.17
C LEU A 461 26.57 21.79 6.19
N PRO A 462 26.77 23.12 6.01
CA PRO A 462 27.48 23.93 7.00
C PRO A 462 26.78 23.92 8.37
N SER A 463 25.45 24.01 8.39
CA SER A 463 24.67 23.97 9.64
C SER A 463 24.73 22.60 10.32
N LEU A 464 24.73 21.51 9.54
CA LEU A 464 24.89 20.15 10.08
C LEU A 464 26.28 19.93 10.68
N LEU A 465 27.33 20.40 9.99
CA LEU A 465 28.69 20.30 10.50
C LEU A 465 28.89 21.12 11.77
N ALA A 466 28.33 22.33 11.84
CA ALA A 466 28.37 23.15 13.04
C ALA A 466 27.66 22.48 14.23
N ALA A 467 26.52 21.83 14.00
CA ALA A 467 25.79 21.14 15.07
C ALA A 467 26.53 19.90 15.61
N LEU A 468 27.30 19.19 14.77
CA LEU A 468 28.14 18.07 15.22
C LEU A 468 29.29 18.50 16.14
N GLU A 469 29.66 19.79 16.13
CA GLU A 469 30.67 20.34 17.02
C GLU A 469 30.10 20.76 18.39
N GLU A 470 28.77 20.83 18.56
CA GLU A 470 28.12 21.16 19.82
C GLU A 470 28.12 19.99 20.82
N GLU A 471 28.37 20.26 22.11
CA GLU A 471 28.42 19.25 23.17
C GLU A 471 27.08 18.51 23.39
N SER A 472 25.96 19.10 22.98
CA SER A 472 24.62 18.50 23.07
C SER A 472 24.40 17.36 22.07
N TRP A 473 25.33 17.18 21.12
CA TRP A 473 25.29 16.18 20.05
C TRP A 473 26.37 15.10 20.16
N ARG A 474 27.34 15.27 21.07
CA ARG A 474 28.31 14.24 21.46
C ARG A 474 27.76 13.41 22.60
#